data_AF-A0A972FZ40-F1
#
_entry.id   AF-A0A972FZ40-F1
#
_cell.length_a   1.000
_cell.length_b   1.000
_cell.length_c   1.000
_cell.angle_alpha   90.00
_cell.angle_beta   90.00
_cell.angle_gamma   90.00
#
_symmetry.space_group_name_H-M   'P 1'
#
loop_
_entity.id
_entity.type
_entity.pdbx_description
1 polymer ?
#
loop_
_entity_poly.entity_id
_entity_poly.type
_entity_poly.pdbx_seq_one_letter_code
_entity_poly.pdbx_strand_id
1 'polypeptide(L)'
;MKVLASLAAAFCLCSPAAAETGRDALCAGLGSLAATIMTQRQNQTPISTLIQALEGSSPSEDNAPPWHEMTRAMILEAYETPYFHTEEMQQRAVANFQNEIELACFTGALGSE
;
A
#
# COMPACT_ATOMS: atom_id res chain seq x y z
N MET A 1 49.41 21.93 39.80
CA MET A 1 49.22 22.52 38.45
C MET A 1 48.56 21.42 37.61
N LYS A 2 47.22 21.37 37.41
CA LYS A 2 46.38 22.21 36.52
C LYS A 2 46.94 22.18 35.08
N VAL A 3 46.27 21.82 33.98
CA VAL A 3 44.88 21.44 33.56
C VAL A 3 45.03 20.80 32.14
N LEU A 4 44.26 19.82 31.64
CA LEU A 4 43.11 19.90 30.69
C LEU A 4 43.02 18.51 30.00
N ALA A 5 41.98 17.69 30.09
CA ALA A 5 40.61 17.80 29.57
C ALA A 5 40.46 17.64 28.02
N SER A 6 39.90 16.48 27.64
CA SER A 6 38.90 16.27 26.57
C SER A 6 39.30 16.28 25.08
N LEU A 7 38.96 15.23 24.33
CA LEU A 7 37.84 15.28 23.35
C LEU A 7 37.54 13.89 22.72
N ALA A 8 36.26 13.51 22.77
CA ALA A 8 35.69 12.34 22.11
C ALA A 8 35.63 12.54 20.58
N ALA A 9 35.89 11.48 19.80
CA ALA A 9 35.74 11.47 18.35
C ALA A 9 34.60 10.51 17.94
N ALA A 10 33.42 11.12 17.78
CA ALA A 10 32.34 10.84 16.84
C ALA A 10 32.17 9.41 16.30
N PHE A 11 31.25 8.67 16.93
CA PHE A 11 30.43 7.69 16.20
C PHE A 11 29.53 8.48 15.24
N CYS A 12 29.78 8.39 13.93
CA CYS A 12 28.82 8.80 12.92
C CYS A 12 27.58 7.89 13.02
N LEU A 13 26.60 8.31 13.81
CA LEU A 13 25.23 7.82 13.70
C LEU A 13 24.66 8.42 12.42
N CYS A 14 24.84 7.73 11.30
CA CYS A 14 23.98 7.92 10.13
C CYS A 14 22.58 7.46 10.52
N SER A 15 21.79 8.34 11.12
CA SER A 15 20.36 8.11 11.30
C SER A 15 19.68 8.10 9.94
N PRO A 16 18.95 7.04 9.54
CA PRO A 16 18.14 7.06 8.33
C PRO A 16 16.85 7.83 8.61
N ALA A 17 16.95 9.13 8.90
CA ALA A 17 15.78 9.97 9.18
C ALA A 17 14.98 10.35 7.91
N ALA A 18 15.51 10.05 6.71
CA ALA A 18 14.90 10.40 5.43
C ALA A 18 14.10 9.25 4.78
N ALA A 19 14.13 8.04 5.33
CA ALA A 19 13.43 6.87 4.76
C ALA A 19 11.97 6.76 5.25
N GLU A 20 11.68 7.20 6.47
CA GLU A 20 10.35 7.08 7.10
C GLU A 20 9.27 7.84 6.31
N THR A 21 9.55 9.07 5.86
CA THR A 21 8.59 9.88 5.09
C THR A 21 8.25 9.29 3.72
N GLY A 22 9.20 8.61 3.06
CA GLY A 22 8.95 7.95 1.78
C GLY A 22 8.06 6.71 1.91
N ARG A 23 8.27 5.95 2.99
CA ARG A 23 7.46 4.76 3.30
C ARG A 23 6.04 5.13 3.70
N ASP A 24 5.87 6.15 4.54
CA ASP A 24 4.53 6.55 4.98
C ASP A 24 3.68 7.06 3.81
N ALA A 25 4.28 7.85 2.91
CA ALA A 25 3.61 8.31 1.70
C ALA A 25 3.25 7.15 0.75
N LEU A 26 4.13 6.14 0.64
CA LEU A 26 3.84 4.93 -0.12
C LEU A 26 2.64 4.17 0.45
N CYS A 27 2.61 3.93 1.77
CA CYS A 27 1.52 3.22 2.42
C CYS A 27 0.19 3.95 2.29
N ALA A 28 0.17 5.27 2.47
CA ALA A 28 -1.02 6.08 2.22
C ALA A 28 -1.48 6.01 0.75
N GLY A 29 -0.53 5.93 -0.20
CA GLY A 29 -0.82 5.71 -1.62
C GLY A 29 -1.48 4.36 -1.88
N LEU A 30 -0.98 3.29 -1.24
CA LEU A 30 -1.58 1.95 -1.34
C LEU A 30 -2.97 1.90 -0.72
N GLY A 31 -3.17 2.54 0.43
CA GLY A 31 -4.49 2.68 1.04
C GLY A 31 -5.49 3.38 0.12
N SER A 32 -5.07 4.45 -0.55
CA SER A 32 -5.90 5.18 -1.51
C SER A 32 -6.29 4.31 -2.74
N LEU A 33 -5.35 3.49 -3.22
CA LEU A 33 -5.60 2.54 -4.30
C LEU A 33 -6.58 1.45 -3.84
N ALA A 34 -6.37 0.88 -2.65
CA ALA A 34 -7.25 -0.13 -2.05
C ALA A 34 -8.68 0.41 -1.88
N ALA A 35 -8.84 1.64 -1.39
CA ALA A 35 -10.13 2.30 -1.28
C ALA A 35 -10.83 2.41 -2.64
N THR A 36 -10.07 2.76 -3.70
CA THR A 36 -10.60 2.84 -5.06
C THR A 36 -11.06 1.48 -5.57
N ILE A 37 -10.25 0.44 -5.41
CA ILE A 37 -10.58 -0.94 -5.81
C ILE A 37 -11.84 -1.42 -5.08
N MET A 38 -11.90 -1.26 -3.75
CA MET A 38 -13.06 -1.69 -2.97
C MET A 38 -14.31 -0.87 -3.31
N THR A 39 -14.17 0.41 -3.64
CA THR A 39 -15.30 1.22 -4.15
C THR A 39 -15.84 0.63 -5.44
N GLN A 40 -14.98 0.24 -6.38
CA GLN A 40 -15.42 -0.43 -7.62
C GLN A 40 -16.08 -1.78 -7.33
N ARG A 41 -15.54 -2.55 -6.39
CA ARG A 41 -16.17 -3.79 -5.93
C ARG A 41 -17.58 -3.56 -5.38
N GLN A 42 -17.74 -2.56 -4.52
CA GLN A 42 -19.03 -2.18 -3.93
C GLN A 42 -19.97 -1.52 -4.96
N ASN A 43 -19.47 -1.04 -6.09
CA ASN A 43 -20.28 -0.63 -7.24
C ASN A 43 -20.64 -1.80 -8.18
N GLN A 44 -20.37 -3.04 -7.75
CA GLN A 44 -20.62 -4.25 -8.53
C GLN A 44 -19.88 -4.28 -9.88
N THR A 45 -18.79 -3.54 -10.02
CA THR A 45 -17.92 -3.62 -11.19
C THR A 45 -17.45 -5.07 -11.36
N PRO A 46 -17.47 -5.67 -12.56
CA PRO A 46 -16.93 -7.01 -12.77
C PRO A 46 -15.42 -7.06 -12.53
N ILE A 47 -14.93 -8.14 -11.91
CA ILE A 47 -13.48 -8.29 -11.62
C ILE A 47 -12.63 -8.23 -12.90
N SER A 48 -13.13 -8.81 -13.98
CA SER A 48 -12.48 -8.81 -15.29
C SER A 48 -12.28 -7.39 -15.83
N THR A 49 -13.15 -6.43 -15.51
CA THR A 49 -13.01 -5.03 -15.90
C THR A 49 -11.82 -4.37 -15.21
N LEU A 50 -11.63 -4.61 -13.91
CA LEU A 50 -10.50 -4.06 -13.17
C LEU A 50 -9.17 -4.71 -13.59
N ILE A 51 -9.18 -6.02 -13.83
CA ILE A 51 -8.00 -6.74 -14.33
C ILE A 51 -7.61 -6.24 -15.73
N GLN A 52 -8.58 -6.06 -16.64
CA GLN A 52 -8.30 -5.49 -17.96
C GLN A 52 -7.80 -4.04 -17.88
N ALA A 53 -8.32 -3.23 -16.94
CA ALA A 53 -7.84 -1.86 -16.73
C ALA A 53 -6.39 -1.84 -16.21
N LEU A 54 -6.02 -2.81 -15.37
CA LEU A 54 -4.64 -3.02 -14.93
C LEU A 54 -3.76 -3.43 -16.11
N GLU A 55 -4.11 -4.49 -16.83
CA GLU A 55 -3.32 -5.04 -17.94
C GLU A 55 -3.20 -4.05 -19.11
N GLY A 56 -4.28 -3.33 -19.45
CA GLY A 56 -4.29 -2.30 -20.50
C GLY A 56 -3.38 -1.10 -20.22
N SER A 57 -2.84 -0.98 -19.01
CA SER A 57 -1.81 0.00 -18.66
C SER A 57 -0.38 -0.46 -18.96
N SER A 58 -0.17 -1.72 -19.38
CA SER A 58 1.14 -2.28 -19.75
C SER A 58 1.17 -2.75 -21.22
N PRO A 59 2.14 -2.30 -22.04
CA PRO A 59 2.19 -2.67 -23.46
C PRO A 59 2.68 -4.10 -23.78
N SER A 60 3.04 -4.93 -22.79
CA SER A 60 3.42 -6.35 -22.96
C SER A 60 3.57 -7.05 -21.60
N GLU A 61 3.20 -8.33 -21.48
CA GLU A 61 3.42 -9.15 -20.26
C GLU A 61 4.88 -9.14 -19.79
N ASP A 62 5.84 -9.08 -20.72
CA ASP A 62 7.28 -9.10 -20.43
C ASP A 62 7.83 -7.81 -19.78
N ASN A 63 7.03 -6.74 -19.69
CA ASN A 63 7.44 -5.46 -19.12
C ASN A 63 6.44 -4.91 -18.08
N ALA A 64 5.62 -5.78 -17.47
CA ALA A 64 4.70 -5.36 -16.44
C ALA A 64 5.47 -4.70 -15.26
N PRO A 65 5.06 -3.51 -14.81
CA PRO A 65 5.67 -2.87 -13.65
C PRO A 65 5.59 -3.75 -12.40
N PRO A 66 6.54 -3.68 -11.45
CA PRO A 66 6.51 -4.50 -10.23
C PRO A 66 5.24 -4.37 -9.40
N TRP A 67 4.52 -3.25 -9.51
CA TRP A 67 3.27 -2.99 -8.80
C TRP A 67 2.05 -3.69 -9.43
N HIS A 68 2.14 -4.24 -10.65
CA HIS A 68 1.03 -4.94 -11.30
C HIS A 68 0.55 -6.12 -10.48
N GLU A 69 1.46 -7.00 -10.07
CA GLU A 69 1.08 -8.21 -9.32
C GLU A 69 0.46 -7.87 -7.96
N MET A 70 1.03 -6.87 -7.27
CA MET A 70 0.48 -6.36 -6.02
C MET A 70 -0.94 -5.78 -6.22
N THR A 71 -1.16 -4.98 -7.26
CA THR A 71 -2.50 -4.45 -7.58
C THR A 71 -3.47 -5.56 -7.97
N ARG A 72 -2.99 -6.58 -8.68
CA ARG A 72 -3.78 -7.76 -9.04
C ARG A 72 -4.23 -8.51 -7.78
N ALA A 73 -3.32 -8.74 -6.83
CA ALA A 73 -3.63 -9.36 -5.54
C ALA A 73 -4.68 -8.54 -4.76
N MET A 74 -4.51 -7.21 -4.67
CA MET A 74 -5.50 -6.33 -4.03
C MET A 74 -6.89 -6.40 -4.71
N ILE A 75 -6.94 -6.49 -6.05
CA ILE A 75 -8.20 -6.68 -6.77
C ILE A 75 -8.84 -8.02 -6.38
N LEU A 76 -8.09 -9.12 -6.37
CA LEU A 76 -8.63 -10.43 -6.03
C LEU A 76 -9.15 -10.46 -4.59
N GLU A 77 -8.37 -9.95 -3.64
CA GLU A 77 -8.73 -9.88 -2.22
C GLU A 77 -9.99 -9.04 -1.98
N ALA A 78 -10.13 -7.90 -2.66
CA ALA A 78 -11.33 -7.09 -2.56
C ALA A 78 -12.61 -7.85 -2.95
N TYR A 79 -12.52 -8.79 -3.91
CA TYR A 79 -13.69 -9.57 -4.37
C TYR A 79 -14.06 -10.73 -3.44
N GLU A 80 -13.22 -11.07 -2.46
CA GLU A 80 -13.59 -11.96 -1.35
C GLU A 80 -14.62 -11.30 -0.43
N THR A 81 -14.65 -9.96 -0.39
CA THR A 81 -15.68 -9.20 0.30
C THR A 81 -16.97 -9.12 -0.54
N PRO A 82 -18.14 -9.42 0.03
CA PRO A 82 -19.41 -9.30 -0.67
C PRO A 82 -19.78 -7.84 -0.95
N TYR A 83 -20.64 -7.66 -1.95
CA TYR A 83 -21.34 -6.39 -2.15
C TYR A 83 -22.36 -6.18 -1.02
N PHE A 84 -22.45 -4.95 -0.51
CA PHE A 84 -23.45 -4.56 0.47
C PHE A 84 -24.51 -3.64 -0.15
N HIS A 85 -25.77 -3.81 0.29
CA HIS A 85 -26.90 -3.04 -0.26
C HIS A 85 -27.06 -1.64 0.32
N THR A 86 -26.41 -1.33 1.45
CA THR A 86 -26.52 -0.01 2.10
C THR A 86 -25.23 0.77 1.93
N GLU A 87 -25.36 2.07 1.69
CA GLU A 87 -24.22 2.97 1.52
C GLU A 87 -23.30 2.96 2.75
N GLU A 88 -23.85 2.92 3.96
CA GLU A 88 -23.05 2.84 5.19
C GLU A 88 -22.14 1.60 5.21
N MET A 89 -22.67 0.44 4.81
CA MET A 89 -21.89 -0.81 4.80
C MET A 89 -20.86 -0.83 3.68
N GLN A 90 -21.18 -0.24 2.52
CA GLN A 90 -20.22 -0.07 1.43
C GLN A 90 -19.05 0.83 1.87
N GLN A 91 -19.35 1.99 2.46
CA GLN A 91 -18.33 2.93 2.97
C GLN A 91 -17.48 2.28 4.06
N ARG A 92 -18.09 1.50 4.95
CA ARG A 92 -17.38 0.73 5.97
C ARG A 92 -16.45 -0.33 5.35
N ALA A 93 -16.90 -1.05 4.32
CA ALA A 93 -16.07 -2.03 3.63
C ALA A 93 -14.86 -1.35 2.95
N VAL A 94 -15.06 -0.19 2.31
CA VAL A 94 -14.00 0.62 1.71
C VAL A 94 -12.98 1.06 2.77
N ALA A 95 -13.45 1.62 3.88
CA ALA A 95 -12.57 2.09 4.96
C ALA A 95 -11.79 0.94 5.63
N ASN A 96 -12.44 -0.20 5.85
CA ASN A 96 -11.77 -1.37 6.44
C ASN A 96 -10.68 -1.90 5.51
N PHE A 97 -11.00 -2.11 4.23
CA PHE A 97 -10.03 -2.62 3.27
C PHE A 97 -8.84 -1.67 3.06
N GLN A 98 -9.10 -0.36 3.02
CA GLN A 98 -8.03 0.65 3.03
C GLN A 98 -7.11 0.48 4.24
N ASN A 99 -7.69 0.41 5.45
CA ASN A 99 -6.91 0.30 6.68
C ASN A 99 -6.14 -1.03 6.77
N GLU A 100 -6.69 -2.12 6.26
CA GLU A 100 -6.03 -3.43 6.21
C GLU A 100 -4.77 -3.37 5.34
N ILE A 101 -4.87 -2.80 4.14
CA ILE A 101 -3.73 -2.63 3.24
C ILE A 101 -2.70 -1.64 3.81
N GLU A 102 -3.13 -0.52 4.38
CA GLU A 102 -2.23 0.43 5.05
C GLU A 102 -1.49 -0.25 6.20
N LEU A 103 -2.19 -0.98 7.07
CA LEU A 103 -1.60 -1.71 8.18
C LEU A 103 -0.58 -2.73 7.71
N ALA A 104 -0.91 -3.51 6.67
CA ALA A 104 0.02 -4.47 6.09
C ALA A 104 1.27 -3.77 5.51
N CYS A 105 1.12 -2.59 4.89
CA CYS A 105 2.24 -1.81 4.40
C CYS A 105 3.13 -1.27 5.53
N PHE A 106 2.54 -0.62 6.53
CA PHE A 106 3.27 -0.02 7.66
C PHE A 106 4.02 -1.07 8.48
N THR A 107 3.46 -2.28 8.58
CA THR A 107 4.08 -3.41 9.29
C THR A 107 5.06 -4.22 8.44
N GLY A 108 5.10 -3.99 7.12
CA GLY A 108 5.96 -4.72 6.18
C GLY A 108 5.47 -6.12 5.81
N ALA A 109 4.17 -6.40 6.00
CA ALA A 109 3.55 -7.69 5.66
C ALA A 109 3.12 -7.80 4.19
N LEU A 110 3.09 -6.71 3.43
CA LEU A 110 2.87 -6.75 1.98
C LEU A 110 4.12 -7.30 1.27
N GLY A 111 4.10 -8.59 0.89
CA GLY A 111 5.15 -9.22 0.06
C GLY A 111 6.04 -10.26 0.74
N SER A 112 5.56 -10.94 1.79
CA SER A 112 6.28 -12.05 2.44
C SER A 112 5.72 -13.42 2.06
N GLU A 113 5.70 -13.75 0.77
CA GLU A 113 5.61 -15.14 0.28
C GLU A 113 6.58 -15.34 -0.88
#